data_AF-A0AA35GHC5-F1
#
_entry.id   AF-A0AA35GHC5-F1
#
_cell.length_a   1.000
_cell.length_b   1.000
_cell.length_c   1.000
_cell.angle_alpha   90.00
_cell.angle_beta   90.00
_cell.angle_gamma   90.00
#
_symmetry.space_group_name_H-M   'P 1'
#
loop_
_entity.id
_entity.type
_entity.pdbx_description
1 polymer ?
#
loop_
_entity_poly.entity_id
_entity_poly.type
_entity_poly.pdbx_seq_one_letter_code
_entity_poly.pdbx_strand_id
1 'polypeptide(L)' 'MTSRTSITVKSESGAVFKLKRTVDLVPAQPRGAKAQQLKPIRYELESGEPVEEIGVNKWRHPISGEELHL' A
#
# COMPACT_ATOMS: atom_id res chain seq x y z
N MET A 1 0.09 2.71 -18.12
CA MET A 1 1.07 1.78 -17.52
C MET A 1 1.04 1.97 -16.02
N THR A 2 0.55 1.00 -15.26
CA THR A 2 0.58 1.03 -13.79
C THR A 2 1.93 0.46 -13.35
N SER A 3 2.82 1.30 -12.81
CA SER A 3 4.09 0.81 -12.24
C SER A 3 3.78 -0.06 -11.03
N ARG A 4 4.02 -1.37 -11.15
CA ARG A 4 3.91 -2.33 -10.04
C ARG A 4 5.29 -2.44 -9.41
N THR A 5 5.51 -1.76 -8.30
CA THR A 5 6.67 -2.03 -7.44
C THR A 5 6.16 -2.85 -6.27
N SER A 6 6.36 -4.17 -6.35
CA SER A 6 6.17 -5.04 -5.20
C SER A 6 7.34 -4.83 -4.24
N ILE A 7 7.04 -4.71 -2.95
CA ILE A 7 8.03 -4.68 -1.89
C ILE A 7 7.83 -5.93 -1.02
N THR A 8 8.93 -6.43 -0.46
CA THR A 8 8.89 -7.56 0.47
C THR A 8 9.08 -7.01 1.87
N VAL A 9 8.11 -7.21 2.75
CA VAL A 9 8.17 -6.84 4.16
C VAL A 9 8.18 -8.11 5.01
N LYS A 10 8.94 -8.09 6.10
CA LYS A 10 9.04 -9.22 7.03
C LYS A 10 8.31 -8.83 8.32
N SER A 11 7.38 -9.66 8.77
CA SER A 11 6.76 -9.48 10.09
C SER A 11 7.74 -9.85 11.21
N GLU A 12 7.44 -9.41 12.42
CA GLU A 12 8.24 -9.75 13.60
C GLU A 12 8.29 -11.25 13.89
N SER A 13 7.23 -11.99 13.54
CA SER A 13 7.18 -13.45 13.63
C SER A 13 8.10 -14.16 12.62
N GLY A 14 8.69 -13.40 11.70
CA GLY A 14 9.58 -13.90 10.66
C GLY A 14 8.87 -14.31 9.37
N ALA A 15 7.55 -14.16 9.29
CA ALA A 15 6.79 -14.38 8.07
C ALA A 15 7.10 -13.28 7.04
N VAL A 16 7.11 -13.66 5.77
CA VAL A 16 7.47 -12.78 4.66
C VAL A 16 6.24 -12.47 3.84
N PHE A 17 5.92 -11.20 3.71
CA PHE A 17 4.77 -10.68 2.99
C PHE A 17 5.21 -9.84 1.81
N LYS A 18 4.52 -9.98 0.68
CA LYS A 18 4.72 -9.10 -0.46
C LYS A 18 3.61 -8.07 -0.49
N LEU A 19 3.96 -6.81 -0.26
CA LEU A 19 3.04 -5.69 -0.42
C LEU A 19 3.18 -5.14 -1.85
N LYS A 20 2.05 -5.06 -2.54
CA LYS A 20 1.91 -4.36 -3.79
C LYS A 20 1.55 -2.90 -3.47
N ARG A 21 2.45 -1.99 -3.85
CA ARG A 21 2.16 -0.55 -3.80
C ARG A 21 1.19 -0.22 -4.95
N THR A 22 -0.06 0.04 -4.62
CA THR A 22 -1.07 0.52 -5.56
C THR A 22 -1.16 2.04 -5.44
N VAL A 23 -0.87 2.74 -6.55
CA VAL A 23 -1.14 4.18 -6.66
C VAL A 23 -2.36 4.31 -7.54
N ASP A 24 -3.48 4.77 -6.96
CA ASP A 24 -4.69 5.00 -7.74
C ASP A 24 -4.44 6.16 -8.70
N LEU A 25 -4.30 5.84 -9.99
CA LEU A 25 -4.14 6.86 -11.02
C LEU A 25 -5.51 7.48 -11.31
N VAL A 26 -5.97 8.41 -10.46
CA VAL A 26 -7.07 9.35 -10.78
C VAL A 26 -6.87 9.83 -12.22
N PRO A 27 -7.85 9.62 -13.12
CA PRO A 27 -7.76 10.05 -14.51
C PRO A 27 -7.49 11.56 -14.52
N ALA A 28 -6.58 11.99 -15.39
CA ALA A 28 -6.11 13.37 -15.46
C ALA A 28 -7.31 14.35 -15.42
N GLN A 29 -7.45 15.08 -14.31
CA GLN A 29 -8.44 16.13 -14.21
C GLN A 29 -8.17 17.15 -15.33
N PRO A 30 -9.22 17.64 -16.03
CA PRO A 30 -9.05 18.66 -17.07
C PRO A 30 -8.34 19.89 -16.50
N ARG A 31 -7.39 20.44 -17.29
CA ARG A 31 -6.53 21.57 -16.93
C ARG A 31 -7.35 22.72 -16.34
N GLY A 32 -7.28 22.91 -15.02
CA GLY A 32 -7.99 23.99 -14.31
C GLY A 32 -8.21 23.76 -12.81
N ALA A 33 -8.15 22.51 -12.33
CA ALA A 33 -8.30 22.21 -10.90
C ALA A 33 -6.99 22.45 -10.13
N LYS A 34 -7.08 23.28 -9.09
CA LYS A 34 -5.98 23.61 -8.16
C LYS A 34 -5.44 22.34 -7.47
N ALA A 35 -4.12 22.32 -7.32
CA ALA A 35 -3.30 21.37 -6.56
C ALA A 35 -3.48 19.89 -6.93
N GLN A 36 -2.46 19.32 -7.57
CA GLN A 36 -2.28 17.86 -7.66
C GLN A 36 -2.13 17.32 -6.23
N GLN A 37 -3.26 16.94 -5.63
CA GLN A 37 -3.27 16.27 -4.34
C GLN A 37 -2.51 14.95 -4.54
N LEU A 38 -1.41 14.78 -3.81
CA LEU A 38 -0.65 13.53 -3.80
C LEU A 38 -1.64 12.39 -3.51
N LYS A 39 -1.81 11.50 -4.49
CA LYS A 39 -2.68 10.33 -4.38
C LYS A 39 -2.26 9.53 -3.15
N PRO A 40 -3.20 9.13 -2.26
CA PRO A 40 -2.85 8.28 -1.13
C PRO A 40 -2.25 6.98 -1.67
N ILE A 41 -1.00 6.71 -1.29
CA ILE A 41 -0.34 5.44 -1.61
C ILE A 41 -1.03 4.39 -0.75
N ARG A 42 -1.63 3.39 -1.38
CA ARG A 42 -2.19 2.24 -0.67
C ARG A 42 -1.30 1.03 -0.87
N TYR A 43 -1.08 0.28 0.19
CA TYR A 43 -0.41 -0.99 0.15
C TYR A 43 -1.45 -2.09 0.29
N GLU A 44 -1.36 -3.10 -0.55
CA GLU A 44 -2.22 -4.28 -0.52
C GLU A 44 -1.32 -5.50 -0.58
N LEU A 45 -1.70 -6.61 0.05
CA LEU A 45 -0.92 -7.84 -0.11
C LEU A 45 -1.08 -8.37 -1.53
N GLU A 46 -0.02 -9.00 -2.04
CA GLU A 46 -0.06 -9.67 -3.35
C GLU A 46 -1.12 -10.78 -3.39
N SER A 47 -1.49 -11.35 -2.24
CA SER A 47 -2.59 -12.30 -2.08
C SER A 47 -3.99 -11.69 -2.34
N GLY A 48 -4.09 -10.37 -2.46
CA GLY A 48 -5.37 -9.65 -2.57
C GLY A 48 -5.98 -9.28 -1.22
N GLU A 49 -5.27 -9.54 -0.13
CA GLU A 49 -5.71 -9.20 1.22
C GLU A 49 -5.43 -7.71 1.53
N PRO A 50 -6.44 -6.94 1.98
CA PRO A 50 -6.24 -5.56 2.38
C PRO A 50 -5.42 -5.52 3.67
N VAL A 51 -4.41 -4.65 3.76
CA VAL A 51 -3.69 -4.43 5.03
C VAL A 51 -4.20 -3.18 5.72
N GLU A 52 -4.37 -3.25 7.04
CA GLU A 52 -4.85 -2.11 7.81
C GLU A 52 -3.68 -1.21 8.19
N GLU A 53 -3.69 0.05 7.78
CA GLU A 53 -2.69 1.01 8.23
C GLU A 53 -2.93 1.35 9.70
N ILE A 54 -1.97 1.02 10.56
CA ILE A 54 -2.03 1.28 12.01
C ILE A 54 -1.10 2.42 12.42
N GLY A 55 -0.28 2.94 11.50
CA GLY A 55 0.62 4.06 11.73
C GLY A 55 1.45 4.41 10.49
N VAL A 56 2.32 5.41 10.64
CA VAL A 56 3.22 5.82 9.56
C VAL A 56 4.18 4.68 9.25
N ASN A 57 4.14 4.17 8.01
CA ASN A 57 4.93 3.02 7.59
C ASN A 57 4.68 1.73 8.40
N LYS A 58 3.50 1.61 9.02
CA LYS A 58 3.09 0.44 9.80
C LYS A 58 1.72 -0.02 9.37
N TRP A 59 1.63 -1.30 8.99
CA TRP A 59 0.37 -1.96 8.68
C TRP A 59 0.17 -3.16 9.59
N ARG A 60 -1.07 -3.60 9.70
CA ARG A 60 -1.46 -4.84 10.37
C ARG A 60 -2.09 -5.76 9.33
N HIS A 61 -1.61 -7.00 9.29
CA HIS A 61 -2.22 -8.04 8.50
C HIS A 61 -3.58 -8.43 9.13
N PRO A 62 -4.71 -8.37 8.42
CA PRO A 62 -6.03 -8.55 9.04
C PRO A 62 -6.29 -9.98 9.50
N ILE A 63 -5.77 -10.98 8.77
CA ILE A 63 -5.95 -12.39 9.14
C ILE A 63 -4.99 -12.85 10.25
N SER A 64 -3.68 -12.60 10.11
CA SER A 64 -2.71 -13.05 11.12
C SER A 64 -2.56 -12.10 12.31
N GLY A 65 -3.04 -10.85 12.20
CA GLY A 65 -2.86 -9.81 13.22
C GLY A 65 -1.44 -9.24 13.29
N GLU A 66 -0.55 -9.65 12.38
CA GLU A 66 0.87 -9.31 12.42
C GLU A 66 1.15 -7.87 11.99
N GLU A 67 2.11 -7.24 12.66
CA GLU A 67 2.57 -5.90 12.30
C GLU A 67 3.62 -5.97 11.18
N LEU A 68 3.32 -5.28 10.08
CA LEU A 68 4.12 -5.15 8.89
C LEU A 68 4.75 -3.76 8.88
N HIS A 69 6.07 -3.70 8.75
CA HIS A 69 6.83 -2.46 8.69
C HIS A 69 7.43 -2.29 7.30
N LEU A 70 7.30 -1.10 6.68
CA LEU A 70 7.99 -0.76 5.43
C LEU A 70 9.42 -0.30 5.65
#